data_AF-A0A8T8I6D2-F1
#
_entry.id   AF-A0A8T8I6D2-F1
#
_cell.length_a   1.000
_cell.length_b   1.000
_cell.length_c   1.000
_cell.angle_alpha   90.00
_cell.angle_beta   90.00
_cell.angle_gamma   90.00
#
_symmetry.space_group_name_H-M   'P 1'
#
loop_
_entity.id
_entity.type
_entity.pdbx_description
1 polymer ?
#
loop_
_entity_poly.entity_id
_entity_poly.type
_entity_poly.pdbx_seq_one_letter_code
_entity_poly.pdbx_strand_id
1 'polypeptide(L)'
;MGQATAASKQPRWAELTDIGAEVHARVTALQEGVLANRSAAVAGLARLRRGAGKPAGSVNEILQHTVSEKFAGPTAGDGPTAAETAAHVAMTLYAVHQQSQRKRMHQRGYGLGRAVRLLHPGEFGAIVPPVLRRFQALGTAQSLEEIV
;
A
#
# COMPACT_ATOMS: atom_id res chain seq x y z
N MET A 1 -27.98 -38.88 -9.03
CA MET A 1 -26.66 -38.32 -8.70
C MET A 1 -26.66 -36.85 -9.09
N GLY A 2 -26.97 -35.95 -8.15
CA GLY A 2 -26.91 -34.49 -8.39
C GLY A 2 -25.55 -33.97 -7.93
N GLN A 3 -24.72 -33.52 -8.87
CA GLN A 3 -23.47 -32.84 -8.52
C GLN A 3 -23.81 -31.42 -8.05
N ALA A 4 -23.64 -31.19 -6.74
CA ALA A 4 -23.65 -29.85 -6.18
C ALA A 4 -22.41 -29.11 -6.68
N THR A 5 -22.59 -28.19 -7.61
CA THR A 5 -21.56 -27.22 -7.99
C THR A 5 -21.26 -26.37 -6.77
N ALA A 6 -20.09 -26.56 -6.17
CA ALA A 6 -19.60 -25.73 -5.08
C ALA A 6 -19.51 -24.29 -5.59
N ALA A 7 -20.43 -23.43 -5.14
CA ALA A 7 -20.38 -22.00 -5.43
C ALA A 7 -19.04 -21.48 -4.90
N SER A 8 -18.15 -21.08 -5.81
CA SER A 8 -16.89 -20.43 -5.46
C SER A 8 -17.24 -19.17 -4.68
N LYS A 9 -17.00 -19.17 -3.36
CA LYS A 9 -17.18 -17.98 -2.52
C LYS A 9 -16.32 -16.88 -3.12
N GLN A 10 -16.97 -15.85 -3.66
CA GLN A 10 -16.25 -14.68 -4.14
C GLN A 10 -15.38 -14.15 -3.00
N PRO A 11 -14.17 -13.68 -3.30
CA PRO A 11 -13.31 -13.13 -2.27
C PRO A 11 -14.02 -11.99 -1.55
N ARG A 12 -14.00 -11.99 -0.21
CA ARG A 12 -14.64 -10.93 0.61
C ARG A 12 -13.89 -9.59 0.58
N TRP A 13 -13.02 -9.36 -0.40
CA TRP A 13 -12.28 -8.11 -0.53
C TRP A 13 -12.90 -7.24 -1.62
N ALA A 14 -12.99 -5.93 -1.37
CA ALA A 14 -13.61 -4.99 -2.29
C ALA A 14 -12.79 -4.87 -3.59
N GLU A 15 -13.49 -4.81 -4.72
CA GLU A 15 -12.86 -4.50 -6.01
C GLU A 15 -12.05 -3.20 -5.92
N LEU A 16 -10.90 -3.17 -6.58
CA LEU A 16 -10.07 -1.98 -6.59
C LEU A 16 -10.70 -0.92 -7.50
N THR A 17 -10.75 0.32 -7.03
CA THR A 17 -10.97 1.48 -7.90
C THR A 17 -9.85 1.61 -8.92
N ASP A 18 -10.01 2.45 -9.93
CA ASP A 18 -8.97 2.69 -10.95
C ASP A 18 -7.64 3.13 -10.35
N ILE A 19 -7.68 3.97 -9.30
CA ILE A 19 -6.50 4.38 -8.55
C ILE A 19 -5.83 3.19 -7.88
N GLY A 20 -6.62 2.36 -7.19
CA GLY A 20 -6.12 1.16 -6.52
C GLY A 20 -5.54 0.15 -7.51
N ALA A 21 -6.16 -0.02 -8.67
CA ALA A 21 -5.70 -0.91 -9.73
C ALA A 21 -4.35 -0.45 -10.32
N GLU A 22 -4.20 0.84 -10.56
CA GLU A 22 -2.95 1.44 -11.05
C GLU A 22 -1.81 1.29 -10.04
N VAL A 23 -2.05 1.62 -8.77
CA VAL A 23 -1.06 1.41 -7.69
C VAL A 23 -0.72 -0.08 -7.57
N HIS A 24 -1.71 -0.96 -7.61
CA HIS A 24 -1.49 -2.41 -7.54
C HIS A 24 -0.61 -2.92 -8.68
N ALA A 25 -0.85 -2.47 -9.91
CA ALA A 25 -0.03 -2.86 -11.07
C ALA A 25 1.43 -2.39 -10.91
N ARG A 26 1.64 -1.14 -10.50
CA ARG A 26 2.97 -0.56 -10.26
C ARG A 26 3.74 -1.29 -9.16
N VAL A 27 3.10 -1.55 -8.02
CA VAL A 27 3.71 -2.30 -6.92
C VAL A 27 4.05 -3.72 -7.36
N THR A 28 3.16 -4.38 -8.12
CA THR A 28 3.40 -5.75 -8.60
C THR A 28 4.61 -5.83 -9.51
N ALA A 29 4.71 -4.94 -10.51
CA ALA A 29 5.85 -4.87 -11.41
C ALA A 29 7.16 -4.59 -10.65
N LEU A 30 7.14 -3.67 -9.69
CA LEU A 30 8.29 -3.35 -8.84
C LEU A 30 8.68 -4.56 -7.95
N GLN A 31 7.70 -5.24 -7.36
CA GLN A 31 7.90 -6.43 -6.53
C GLN A 31 8.57 -7.56 -7.30
N GLU A 32 8.05 -7.89 -8.49
CA GLU A 32 8.64 -8.90 -9.36
C GLU A 32 10.05 -8.51 -9.77
N GLY A 33 10.29 -7.23 -10.03
CA GLY A 33 11.62 -6.70 -10.30
C GLY A 33 12.61 -6.89 -9.16
N VAL A 34 12.21 -6.53 -7.95
CA VAL A 34 13.05 -6.67 -6.75
C VAL A 34 13.33 -8.13 -6.43
N LEU A 35 12.32 -9.00 -6.51
CA LEU A 35 12.48 -10.44 -6.23
C LEU A 35 13.35 -11.15 -7.27
N ALA A 36 13.34 -10.69 -8.52
CA ALA A 36 14.24 -11.14 -9.58
C ALA A 36 15.61 -10.43 -9.56
N ASN A 37 15.90 -9.59 -8.55
CA ASN A 37 17.13 -8.80 -8.42
C ASN A 37 17.46 -7.94 -9.66
N ARG A 38 16.45 -7.40 -10.34
CA ARG A 38 16.64 -6.48 -11.46
C ARG A 38 17.13 -5.13 -10.94
N SER A 39 18.32 -4.69 -11.37
CA SER A 39 18.98 -3.48 -10.86
C SER A 39 18.10 -2.24 -10.89
N ALA A 40 17.31 -2.04 -11.97
CA ALA A 40 16.39 -0.91 -12.08
C ALA A 40 15.30 -0.91 -11.00
N ALA A 41 14.76 -2.10 -10.65
CA ALA A 41 13.75 -2.25 -9.62
C ALA A 41 14.33 -2.09 -8.21
N VAL A 42 15.52 -2.64 -7.97
CA VAL A 42 16.26 -2.46 -6.70
C VAL A 42 16.59 -0.99 -6.46
N ALA A 43 17.07 -0.29 -7.50
CA ALA A 43 17.33 1.14 -7.43
C ALA A 43 16.04 1.94 -7.22
N GLY A 44 14.96 1.61 -7.95
CA GLY A 44 13.64 2.24 -7.78
C GLY A 44 13.10 2.10 -6.36
N LEU A 45 13.20 0.90 -5.77
CA LEU A 45 12.84 0.64 -4.38
C LEU A 45 13.66 1.50 -3.41
N ALA A 46 14.97 1.65 -3.65
CA ALA A 46 15.83 2.49 -2.83
C ALA A 46 15.49 3.99 -2.92
N ARG A 47 15.10 4.48 -4.10
CA ARG A 47 14.63 5.87 -4.28
C ARG A 47 13.31 6.10 -3.56
N LEU A 48 12.34 5.21 -3.73
CA LEU A 48 11.03 5.29 -3.07
C LEU A 48 11.13 5.38 -1.54
N ARG A 49 12.06 4.63 -0.93
CA ARG A 49 12.29 4.74 0.52
C ARG A 49 12.68 6.15 0.99
N ARG A 50 13.36 6.94 0.16
CA ARG A 50 13.72 8.34 0.49
C ARG A 50 12.56 9.32 0.40
N GLY A 51 11.43 8.89 -0.17
CA GLY A 51 10.20 9.65 -0.26
C GLY A 51 9.21 9.41 0.89
N ALA A 52 9.45 8.41 1.74
CA ALA A 52 8.59 8.14 2.90
C ALA A 52 8.58 9.36 3.85
N GLY A 53 7.38 9.74 4.31
CA GLY A 53 7.18 10.92 5.17
C GLY A 53 7.34 12.28 4.47
N LYS A 54 7.53 12.31 3.14
CA LYS A 54 7.61 13.57 2.37
C LYS A 54 6.32 13.82 1.59
N PRO A 55 5.97 15.09 1.30
CA PRO A 55 4.80 15.41 0.48
C PRO A 55 4.88 14.79 -0.92
N ALA A 56 3.72 14.42 -1.49
CA ALA A 56 3.64 14.01 -2.88
C ALA A 56 4.15 15.13 -3.80
N GLY A 57 4.80 14.77 -4.91
CA GLY A 57 5.40 15.74 -5.84
C GLY A 57 6.75 16.31 -5.40
N SER A 58 7.12 16.25 -4.10
CA SER A 58 8.34 16.89 -3.58
C SER A 58 9.66 16.17 -3.93
N VAL A 59 9.60 14.91 -4.37
CA VAL A 59 10.78 14.08 -4.65
C VAL A 59 10.80 13.70 -6.13
N ASN A 60 11.52 14.48 -6.94
CA ASN A 60 11.57 14.32 -8.40
C ASN A 60 11.98 12.90 -8.85
N GLU A 61 12.91 12.28 -8.14
CA GLU A 61 13.49 10.98 -8.49
C GLU A 61 12.53 9.78 -8.36
N ILE A 62 11.33 9.98 -7.81
CA ILE A 62 10.30 8.94 -7.66
C ILE A 62 9.00 9.24 -8.40
N LEU A 63 8.88 10.39 -9.09
CA LEU A 63 7.63 10.78 -9.76
C LEU A 63 7.17 9.76 -10.81
N GLN A 64 8.11 9.09 -11.48
CA GLN A 64 7.82 7.98 -12.40
C GLN A 64 7.04 6.82 -11.74
N HIS A 65 7.09 6.70 -10.42
CA HIS A 65 6.41 5.67 -9.64
C HIS A 65 5.14 6.19 -8.98
N THR A 66 5.08 7.47 -8.64
CA THR A 66 4.02 8.05 -7.80
C THR A 66 3.02 8.94 -8.54
N VAL A 67 3.32 9.33 -9.79
CA VAL A 67 2.47 10.18 -10.64
C VAL A 67 1.93 9.39 -11.84
N SER A 68 0.68 9.68 -12.21
CA SER A 68 -0.03 9.09 -13.34
C SER A 68 -1.16 10.03 -13.76
N GLU A 69 -1.53 10.06 -15.04
CA GLU A 69 -2.74 10.76 -15.50
C GLU A 69 -4.00 10.28 -14.76
N LYS A 70 -4.05 9.00 -14.41
CA LYS A 70 -5.13 8.42 -13.61
C LYS A 70 -5.20 8.98 -12.19
N PHE A 71 -4.09 9.47 -11.64
CA PHE A 71 -4.07 10.03 -10.29
C PHE A 71 -4.46 11.52 -10.30
N ALA A 72 -3.97 12.29 -11.27
CA ALA A 72 -4.30 13.72 -11.38
C ALA A 72 -5.78 13.96 -11.74
N GLY A 73 -6.33 13.17 -12.67
CA GLY A 73 -7.69 13.38 -13.16
C GLY A 73 -7.87 14.70 -13.93
N PRO A 74 -9.07 14.97 -14.50
CA PRO A 74 -9.28 16.06 -15.45
C PRO A 74 -9.23 17.47 -14.86
N THR A 75 -9.36 17.59 -13.54
CA THR A 75 -9.49 18.87 -12.81
C THR A 75 -8.31 19.12 -11.86
N ALA A 76 -7.18 18.46 -12.07
CA ALA A 76 -5.98 18.71 -11.28
C ALA A 76 -5.52 20.16 -11.43
N GLY A 77 -5.26 20.83 -10.30
CA GLY A 77 -4.53 22.09 -10.26
C GLY A 77 -3.03 21.86 -10.06
N ASP A 78 -2.32 22.90 -9.64
CA ASP A 78 -0.86 22.86 -9.47
C ASP A 78 -0.39 22.04 -8.25
N GLY A 79 -1.30 21.70 -7.33
CA GLY A 79 -1.01 20.93 -6.12
C GLY A 79 -1.36 19.44 -6.27
N PRO A 80 -0.73 18.55 -5.45
CA PRO A 80 -1.02 17.13 -5.51
C PRO A 80 -2.47 16.85 -5.11
N THR A 81 -3.14 16.04 -5.90
CA THR A 81 -4.47 15.53 -5.61
C THR A 81 -4.45 14.50 -4.47
N ALA A 82 -5.62 14.19 -3.92
CA ALA A 82 -5.75 13.12 -2.92
C ALA A 82 -5.30 11.76 -3.48
N ALA A 83 -5.53 11.49 -4.77
CA ALA A 83 -5.12 10.25 -5.41
C ALA A 83 -3.61 10.17 -5.63
N GLU A 84 -2.96 11.26 -6.04
CA GLU A 84 -1.49 11.32 -6.11
C GLU A 84 -0.85 11.16 -4.73
N THR A 85 -1.46 11.78 -3.72
CA THR A 85 -1.03 11.64 -2.32
C THR A 85 -1.15 10.20 -1.85
N ALA A 86 -2.28 9.54 -2.10
CA ALA A 86 -2.49 8.13 -1.76
C ALA A 86 -1.52 7.20 -2.50
N ALA A 87 -1.28 7.44 -3.79
CA ALA A 87 -0.33 6.68 -4.59
C ALA A 87 1.11 6.83 -4.07
N HIS A 88 1.53 8.07 -3.77
CA HIS A 88 2.84 8.36 -3.18
C HIS A 88 3.04 7.62 -1.85
N VAL A 89 2.08 7.74 -0.94
CA VAL A 89 2.12 7.05 0.37
C VAL A 89 2.17 5.53 0.18
N ALA A 90 1.31 4.96 -0.66
CA ALA A 90 1.27 3.52 -0.88
C ALA A 90 2.60 2.98 -1.47
N MET A 91 3.15 3.66 -2.48
CA MET A 91 4.40 3.24 -3.13
C MET A 91 5.60 3.36 -2.19
N THR A 92 5.67 4.41 -1.38
CA THR A 92 6.78 4.63 -0.43
C THR A 92 6.69 3.68 0.77
N LEU A 93 5.50 3.46 1.33
CA LEU A 93 5.27 2.45 2.39
C LEU A 93 5.58 1.04 1.90
N TYR A 94 5.16 0.69 0.68
CA TYR A 94 5.53 -0.58 0.07
C TYR A 94 7.06 -0.73 -0.03
N ALA A 95 7.77 0.32 -0.44
CA ALA A 95 9.22 0.26 -0.59
C ALA A 95 9.95 0.02 0.72
N VAL A 96 9.47 0.62 1.82
CA VAL A 96 9.95 0.33 3.18
C VAL A 96 9.63 -1.12 3.56
N HIS A 97 8.39 -1.58 3.33
CA HIS A 97 7.95 -2.93 3.69
C HIS A 97 8.74 -4.02 2.97
N GLN A 98 9.01 -3.86 1.67
CA GLN A 98 9.74 -4.83 0.85
C GLN A 98 11.26 -4.82 1.10
N GLN A 99 11.82 -3.81 1.79
CA GLN A 99 13.26 -3.71 2.04
C GLN A 99 13.80 -4.96 2.73
N SER A 100 14.86 -5.54 2.16
CA SER A 100 15.52 -6.75 2.68
C SER A 100 14.60 -7.99 2.76
N GLN A 101 13.40 -7.94 2.15
CA GLN A 101 12.48 -9.07 2.09
C GLN A 101 12.68 -9.86 0.80
N ARG A 102 12.91 -11.17 0.94
CA ARG A 102 13.01 -12.11 -0.19
C ARG A 102 11.67 -12.74 -0.59
N LYS A 103 10.59 -12.37 0.12
CA LYS A 103 9.21 -12.80 -0.13
C LYS A 103 8.34 -11.60 -0.52
N ARG A 104 7.18 -11.86 -1.12
CA ARG A 104 6.19 -10.85 -1.53
C ARG A 104 5.55 -10.19 -0.31
N MET A 105 5.69 -8.87 -0.18
CA MET A 105 5.02 -8.07 0.86
C MET A 105 3.67 -7.52 0.41
N HIS A 106 3.51 -7.25 -0.88
CA HIS A 106 2.23 -6.86 -1.47
C HIS A 106 1.46 -8.08 -1.94
N GLN A 107 0.30 -8.31 -1.36
CA GLN A 107 -0.59 -9.45 -1.64
C GLN A 107 -2.05 -8.98 -1.65
N ARG A 108 -2.78 -9.25 -2.73
CA ARG A 108 -4.23 -8.97 -2.77
C ARG A 108 -4.97 -9.78 -1.71
N GLY A 109 -6.04 -9.20 -1.16
CA GLY A 109 -6.83 -9.83 -0.10
C GLY A 109 -6.17 -9.80 1.30
N TYR A 110 -5.02 -9.15 1.46
CA TYR A 110 -4.35 -8.95 2.75
C TYR A 110 -4.53 -7.50 3.22
N GLY A 111 -5.66 -7.23 3.89
CA GLY A 111 -5.95 -5.90 4.43
C GLY A 111 -5.11 -5.55 5.67
N LEU A 112 -4.94 -4.24 5.92
CA LEU A 112 -4.15 -3.71 7.03
C LEU A 112 -4.60 -4.27 8.39
N GLY A 113 -5.91 -4.29 8.68
CA GLY A 113 -6.44 -4.82 9.94
C GLY A 113 -6.08 -6.29 10.18
N ARG A 114 -6.06 -7.11 9.12
CA ARG A 114 -5.59 -8.51 9.19
C ARG A 114 -4.10 -8.56 9.48
N ALA A 115 -3.29 -7.76 8.81
CA ALA A 115 -1.84 -7.69 9.04
C ALA A 115 -1.51 -7.25 10.47
N VAL A 116 -2.22 -6.25 11.00
CA VAL A 116 -2.08 -5.76 12.38
C VAL A 116 -2.49 -6.82 13.40
N ARG A 117 -3.58 -7.57 13.17
CA ARG A 117 -3.99 -8.66 14.08
C ARG A 117 -2.89 -9.72 14.22
N LEU A 118 -2.11 -9.98 13.17
CA LEU A 118 -1.01 -10.95 13.23
C LEU A 118 0.15 -10.47 14.13
N LEU A 119 0.27 -9.17 14.40
CA LEU A 119 1.25 -8.65 15.36
C LEU A 119 0.83 -8.91 16.82
N HIS A 120 -0.42 -9.30 17.05
CA HIS A 120 -0.94 -9.69 18.37
C HIS A 120 -1.78 -10.98 18.25
N PRO A 121 -1.13 -12.15 18.20
CA PRO A 121 -1.82 -13.43 18.04
C PRO A 121 -2.54 -13.91 19.31
N GLY A 122 -2.27 -13.30 20.46
CA GLY A 122 -2.99 -13.59 21.71
C GLY A 122 -4.41 -13.06 21.73
N GLU A 123 -5.21 -13.57 22.66
CA GLU A 123 -6.53 -12.99 22.96
C GLU A 123 -6.38 -11.60 23.59
N PHE A 124 -7.31 -10.70 23.27
CA PHE A 124 -7.35 -9.39 23.90
C PHE A 124 -7.83 -9.56 25.35
N GLY A 125 -6.92 -9.32 26.31
CA GLY A 125 -7.27 -9.25 27.73
C GLY A 125 -7.97 -7.94 28.08
N ALA A 126 -8.16 -7.69 29.38
CA ALA A 126 -8.81 -6.47 29.89
C ALA A 126 -8.10 -5.16 29.51
N ILE A 127 -6.80 -5.22 29.19
CA ILE A 127 -6.00 -4.07 28.77
C ILE A 127 -5.84 -4.10 27.24
N VAL A 128 -6.27 -3.02 26.57
CA VAL A 128 -6.08 -2.85 25.12
C VAL A 128 -4.59 -2.89 24.78
N PRO A 129 -4.11 -3.83 23.95
CA PRO A 129 -2.69 -3.91 23.62
C PRO A 129 -2.19 -2.66 22.89
N PRO A 130 -0.91 -2.28 23.04
CA PRO A 130 -0.33 -1.12 22.37
C PRO A 130 -0.50 -1.12 20.84
N VAL A 131 -0.50 -2.30 20.21
CA VAL A 131 -0.73 -2.47 18.77
C VAL A 131 -2.15 -2.03 18.40
N LEU A 132 -3.16 -2.46 19.16
CA LEU A 132 -4.55 -2.11 18.90
C LEU A 132 -4.78 -0.61 19.14
N ARG A 133 -4.17 -0.01 20.16
CA ARG A 133 -4.25 1.44 20.39
C ARG A 133 -3.70 2.26 19.22
N ARG A 134 -2.54 1.88 18.67
CA ARG A 134 -1.97 2.56 17.49
C ARG A 134 -2.84 2.39 16.25
N PHE A 135 -3.42 1.21 16.06
CA PHE A 135 -4.35 0.97 14.95
C PHE A 135 -5.65 1.78 15.08
N GLN A 136 -6.17 1.94 16.30
CA GLN A 136 -7.32 2.81 16.57
C GLN A 136 -6.99 4.27 16.31
N ALA A 137 -5.83 4.75 16.76
CA ALA A 137 -5.37 6.12 16.51
C ALA A 137 -5.23 6.42 15.01
N LEU A 138 -4.75 5.46 14.22
CA LEU A 138 -4.69 5.57 12.76
C LEU A 138 -6.09 5.79 12.14
N GLY A 139 -7.12 5.13 12.68
CA GLY A 139 -8.51 5.27 12.20
C GLY A 139 -9.17 6.59 12.56
N THR A 140 -8.61 7.35 13.51
CA THR A 140 -9.12 8.64 13.95
C THR A 140 -8.26 9.83 13.52
N ALA A 141 -7.17 9.57 12.80
CA ALA A 141 -6.28 10.62 12.31
C ALA A 141 -7.03 11.58 11.38
N GLN A 142 -6.77 12.88 11.52
CA GLN A 142 -7.46 13.94 10.78
C GLN A 142 -6.59 14.56 9.69
N SER A 143 -5.31 14.21 9.65
CA SER A 143 -4.32 14.72 8.69
C SER A 143 -3.41 13.59 8.21
N LEU A 144 -2.71 13.83 7.10
CA LEU A 144 -1.76 12.86 6.58
C LEU A 144 -0.51 12.80 7.47
N GLU A 145 -0.10 13.93 8.03
CA GLU A 145 1.03 14.05 8.96
C GLU A 145 0.82 13.25 10.25
N GLU A 146 -0.43 13.02 10.66
CA GLU A 146 -0.76 12.14 11.78
C GLU A 146 -0.69 10.64 11.42
N ILE A 147 -0.63 10.32 10.12
CA ILE A 147 -0.71 8.94 9.58
C ILE A 147 0.67 8.39 9.15
N VAL A 148 1.54 9.22 8.55
CA VAL A 148 2.80 8.79 7.89
C VAL A 148 4.06 9.47 8.40
#